data_AF-A0A8T2JP35-F1
#
_entry.id   AF-A0A8T2JP35-F1
#
_cell.length_a   1.000
_cell.length_b   1.000
_cell.length_c   1.000
_cell.angle_alpha   90.00
_cell.angle_beta   90.00
_cell.angle_gamma   90.00
#
_symmetry.space_group_name_H-M   'P 1'
#
loop_
_entity.id
_entity.type
_entity.pdbx_description
1 polymer ?
#
loop_
_entity_poly.entity_id
_entity_poly.type
_entity_poly.pdbx_seq_one_letter_code
_entity_poly.pdbx_strand_id
1 'polypeptide(L)'
;MFENYNFQNSLATEYKLISPVTWPNHSLSSDRVAVQRFLEDCKLNHDAAYGKTKVFIRTPRTLFTLEEKRSEMLIRIILFLQKLWRGTLARRKYKRMRAARRILGCYRRYKVKSYLRNVIHRFSGVKNSRDFGKQIKWPKPPKVLRHFQEALQRIFNRWRAFQLIKSLPPSEIPKVKAKVAAFENLKGHRSDMGLQRCWEGSYIESKKESAQNSGFFVSRSDELQRKDKFMKALFSCHVRKVNRFNKVEDRAIFITDRHLYKMDPGKQYKVMTSTPLYNVSNRDAGH
;
A
#
# COMPACT_ATOMS: atom_id res chain seq x y z
N MET A 1 -10.42 24.74 82.52
CA MET A 1 -11.73 24.30 82.02
C MET A 1 -11.48 22.99 81.26
N PHE A 2 -11.98 21.85 81.77
CA PHE A 2 -11.74 20.54 81.13
C PHE A 2 -12.74 20.36 79.99
N GLU A 3 -12.28 19.98 78.81
CA GLU A 3 -13.17 19.53 77.74
C GLU A 3 -13.53 18.05 77.94
N ASN A 4 -14.81 17.72 77.73
CA ASN A 4 -15.41 16.44 78.10
C ASN A 4 -15.82 15.67 76.85
N TYR A 5 -15.15 14.56 76.56
CA TYR A 5 -15.42 13.73 75.38
C TYR A 5 -15.98 12.36 75.79
N ASN A 6 -17.06 11.91 75.14
CA ASN A 6 -17.64 10.57 75.38
C ASN A 6 -16.80 9.49 74.67
N PHE A 7 -16.57 8.34 75.34
CA PHE A 7 -15.82 7.22 74.75
C PHE A 7 -16.48 6.69 73.47
N GLN A 8 -17.81 6.58 73.45
CA GLN A 8 -18.57 6.01 72.34
C GLN A 8 -18.76 6.96 71.14
N ASN A 9 -18.80 8.28 71.34
CA ASN A 9 -19.33 9.21 70.33
C ASN A 9 -18.40 10.36 69.92
N SER A 10 -17.19 10.53 70.46
CA SER A 10 -16.34 11.65 70.02
C SER A 10 -14.88 11.28 69.81
N LEU A 11 -14.13 10.88 70.83
CA LEU A 11 -12.65 10.88 70.71
C LEU A 11 -12.08 9.69 69.92
N ALA A 12 -12.60 8.48 70.13
CA ALA A 12 -12.14 7.31 69.38
C ALA A 12 -12.53 7.41 67.90
N THR A 13 -13.75 7.85 67.61
CA THR A 13 -14.31 7.90 66.26
C THR A 13 -13.74 9.05 65.42
N GLU A 14 -13.45 10.19 66.04
CA GLU A 14 -12.90 11.37 65.35
C GLU A 14 -11.40 11.21 65.06
N TYR A 15 -10.63 10.65 66.02
CA TYR A 15 -9.17 10.58 65.94
C TYR A 15 -8.62 9.20 65.58
N LYS A 16 -9.48 8.20 65.31
CA LYS A 16 -9.06 6.83 64.92
C LYS A 16 -8.03 6.77 63.78
N LEU A 17 -8.04 7.76 62.88
CA LEU A 17 -7.13 7.86 61.73
C LEU A 17 -5.65 7.91 62.13
N ILE A 18 -5.35 8.33 63.36
CA ILE A 18 -4.00 8.59 63.84
C ILE A 18 -3.29 7.29 64.27
N SER A 19 -4.01 6.33 64.88
CA SER A 19 -3.41 5.05 65.32
C SER A 19 -3.88 3.88 64.44
N PRO A 20 -2.95 3.03 63.97
CA PRO A 20 -3.29 1.83 63.22
C PRO A 20 -4.07 0.80 64.04
N VAL A 21 -4.06 0.89 65.38
CA VAL A 21 -4.77 -0.04 66.28
C VAL A 21 -6.27 0.28 66.37
N THR A 22 -6.64 1.54 66.15
CA THR A 22 -8.03 2.00 66.22
C THR A 22 -8.67 2.20 64.84
N TRP A 23 -7.86 2.17 63.77
CA TRP A 23 -8.31 2.26 62.39
C TRP A 23 -8.45 0.89 61.69
N PRO A 24 -9.50 0.65 60.87
CA PRO A 24 -10.70 1.45 60.66
C PRO A 24 -11.75 1.30 61.79
N ASN A 25 -11.71 0.15 62.47
CA ASN A 25 -12.49 -0.24 63.64
C ASN A 25 -11.54 -0.98 64.59
N HIS A 26 -11.63 -0.76 65.91
CA HIS A 26 -10.81 -1.49 66.88
C HIS A 26 -11.43 -2.85 67.22
N SER A 27 -10.58 -3.86 67.46
CA SER A 27 -11.00 -5.18 67.94
C SER A 27 -10.79 -5.34 69.46
N LEU A 28 -10.55 -4.24 70.17
CA LEU A 28 -10.28 -4.24 71.61
C LEU A 28 -11.55 -4.52 72.42
N SER A 29 -11.36 -5.02 73.64
CA SER A 29 -12.43 -5.48 74.53
C SER A 29 -13.42 -4.39 74.97
N SER A 30 -13.00 -3.12 74.95
CA SER A 30 -13.89 -1.97 75.18
C SER A 30 -13.34 -0.69 74.55
N ASP A 31 -14.23 0.25 74.27
CA ASP A 31 -13.89 1.58 73.72
C ASP A 31 -12.94 2.35 74.66
N ARG A 32 -13.08 2.16 75.97
CA ARG A 32 -12.17 2.75 76.97
C ARG A 32 -10.74 2.26 76.77
N VAL A 33 -10.55 0.95 76.58
CA VAL A 33 -9.24 0.36 76.32
C VAL A 33 -8.69 0.83 74.98
N ALA A 34 -9.55 1.01 73.97
CA ALA A 34 -9.16 1.57 72.68
C ALA A 34 -8.65 2.99 72.77
N VAL A 35 -9.34 3.87 73.51
CA VAL A 35 -8.91 5.26 73.70
C VAL A 35 -7.67 5.36 74.57
N GLN A 36 -7.54 4.51 75.60
CA GLN A 36 -6.32 4.45 76.41
C GLN A 36 -5.09 4.08 75.56
N ARG A 37 -5.20 3.00 74.77
CA ARG A 37 -4.12 2.53 73.91
C ARG A 37 -3.77 3.54 72.81
N PHE A 38 -4.79 4.23 72.29
CA PHE A 38 -4.60 5.34 71.34
C PHE A 38 -3.79 6.50 71.94
N LEU A 39 -4.12 6.94 73.16
CA LEU A 39 -3.40 8.01 73.84
C LEU A 39 -1.99 7.60 74.27
N GLU A 40 -1.80 6.30 74.58
CA GLU A 40 -0.48 5.70 74.80
C GLU A 40 0.39 5.75 73.53
N ASP A 41 -0.13 5.30 72.38
CA ASP A 41 0.55 5.38 71.07
C ASP A 41 0.93 6.83 70.72
N CYS A 42 0.07 7.79 71.06
CA CYS A 42 0.30 9.21 70.82
C CYS A 42 1.25 9.87 71.84
N LYS A 43 1.64 9.15 72.91
CA LYS A 43 2.42 9.64 74.07
C LYS A 43 1.73 10.75 74.86
N LEU A 44 0.39 10.78 74.86
CA LEU A 44 -0.46 11.80 75.50
C LEU A 44 -1.23 11.26 76.73
N ASN A 45 -0.99 10.02 77.14
CA ASN A 45 -1.68 9.36 78.26
C ASN A 45 -1.55 10.11 79.60
N HIS A 46 -0.42 10.81 79.83
CA HIS A 46 -0.15 11.55 81.06
C HIS A 46 -1.08 12.76 81.27
N ASP A 47 -1.65 13.30 80.18
CA ASP A 47 -2.52 14.48 80.19
C ASP A 47 -4.02 14.12 80.10
N ALA A 48 -4.34 12.84 80.25
CA ALA A 48 -5.69 12.32 80.17
C ALA A 48 -6.15 11.67 81.50
N ALA A 49 -7.41 11.86 81.85
CA ALA A 49 -8.07 11.13 82.93
C ALA A 49 -9.29 10.37 82.39
N TYR A 50 -9.43 9.10 82.80
CA TYR A 50 -10.44 8.18 82.28
C TYR A 50 -11.60 8.03 83.27
N GLY A 51 -12.77 8.55 82.92
CA GLY A 51 -14.02 8.31 83.65
C GLY A 51 -14.66 6.97 83.27
N LYS A 52 -15.90 6.73 83.74
CA LYS A 52 -16.69 5.54 83.36
C LYS A 52 -17.16 5.58 81.90
N THR A 53 -17.54 6.77 81.42
CA THR A 53 -18.12 6.99 80.08
C THR A 53 -17.40 8.10 79.27
N LYS A 54 -16.50 8.87 79.90
CA LYS A 54 -15.83 10.02 79.27
C LYS A 54 -14.32 10.03 79.51
N VAL A 55 -13.57 10.66 78.60
CA VAL A 55 -12.17 11.07 78.78
C VAL A 55 -12.11 12.57 79.05
N PHE A 56 -11.27 12.94 80.01
CA PHE A 56 -10.98 14.32 80.37
C PHE A 56 -9.54 14.63 79.95
N ILE A 57 -9.35 15.63 79.08
CA ILE A 57 -8.03 16.13 78.69
C ILE A 57 -7.74 17.36 79.55
N ARG A 58 -6.57 17.40 80.22
CA ARG A 58 -6.25 18.48 81.16
C ARG A 58 -5.76 19.74 80.46
N THR A 59 -5.00 19.61 79.37
CA THR A 59 -4.33 20.73 78.72
C THR A 59 -4.87 20.94 77.29
N PRO A 60 -5.20 22.18 76.87
CA PRO A 60 -5.67 22.44 75.50
C PRO A 60 -4.61 22.10 74.44
N ARG A 61 -3.32 22.15 74.79
CA ARG A 61 -2.20 21.77 73.92
C ARG A 61 -2.30 20.34 73.39
N THR A 62 -2.81 19.41 74.21
CA THR A 62 -2.99 18.01 73.85
C THR A 62 -4.03 17.85 72.75
N LEU A 63 -5.13 18.62 72.83
CA LEU A 63 -6.16 18.63 71.80
C LEU A 63 -5.64 19.20 70.48
N PHE A 64 -4.93 20.34 70.52
CA PHE A 64 -4.31 20.92 69.31
C PHE A 64 -3.33 19.94 68.64
N THR A 65 -2.54 19.21 69.44
CA THR A 65 -1.59 18.20 68.93
C THR A 65 -2.33 17.03 68.27
N LEU A 66 -3.47 16.61 68.82
CA LEU A 66 -4.31 15.56 68.23
C LEU A 66 -4.92 16.02 66.90
N GLU A 67 -5.40 17.25 66.82
CA GLU A 67 -5.95 17.84 65.58
C GLU A 67 -4.89 18.02 64.49
N GLU A 68 -3.67 18.42 64.86
CA GLU A 68 -2.54 18.51 63.93
C GLU A 68 -2.19 17.13 63.33
N LYS A 69 -2.01 16.12 64.19
CA LYS A 69 -1.76 14.73 63.75
C LYS A 69 -2.91 14.16 62.89
N ARG A 70 -4.15 14.49 63.23
CA ARG A 70 -5.33 14.11 62.44
C ARG A 70 -5.26 14.71 61.04
N SER A 71 -4.95 16.00 60.95
CA SER A 71 -4.83 16.74 59.69
C SER A 71 -3.73 16.17 58.79
N GLU A 72 -2.56 15.87 59.37
CA GLU A 72 -1.46 15.21 58.65
C GLU A 72 -1.86 13.82 58.12
N MET A 73 -2.51 13.01 58.94
CA MET A 73 -2.95 11.67 58.55
C MET A 73 -4.06 11.70 57.50
N LEU A 74 -4.99 12.67 57.57
CA LEU A 74 -5.99 12.88 56.54
C LEU A 74 -5.33 13.17 55.19
N ILE A 75 -4.36 14.08 55.14
CA ILE A 75 -3.61 14.39 53.91
C ILE A 75 -2.93 13.11 53.39
N ARG A 76 -2.26 12.35 54.25
CA ARG A 76 -1.57 11.10 53.86
C ARG A 76 -2.53 10.06 53.28
N ILE A 77 -3.70 9.87 53.89
CA ILE A 77 -4.73 8.94 53.42
C ILE A 77 -5.33 9.40 52.11
N ILE A 78 -5.65 10.69 51.97
CA ILE A 78 -6.16 11.28 50.72
C ILE A 78 -5.13 11.05 49.59
N LEU A 79 -3.85 11.33 49.84
CA LEU A 79 -2.79 11.09 48.86
C LEU A 79 -2.64 9.61 48.51
N PHE A 80 -2.75 8.72 49.50
CA PHE A 80 -2.71 7.27 49.27
C PHE A 80 -3.88 6.80 48.39
N LEU A 81 -5.11 7.23 48.70
CA LEU A 81 -6.31 6.90 47.92
C LEU A 81 -6.22 7.48 46.51
N GLN A 82 -5.80 8.73 46.37
CA GLN A 82 -5.56 9.36 45.07
C GLN A 82 -4.50 8.59 44.26
N LYS A 83 -3.40 8.17 44.87
CA LYS A 83 -2.34 7.36 44.24
C LYS A 83 -2.89 6.01 43.76
N LEU A 84 -3.64 5.31 44.61
CA LEU A 84 -4.27 4.03 44.27
C LEU A 84 -5.27 4.18 43.12
N TRP A 85 -6.10 5.22 43.16
CA TRP A 85 -7.10 5.48 42.13
C TRP A 85 -6.46 5.84 40.79
N ARG A 86 -5.51 6.78 40.78
CA ARG A 86 -4.72 7.14 39.57
C ARG A 86 -4.02 5.90 38.98
N GLY A 87 -3.41 5.07 39.82
CA GLY A 87 -2.79 3.82 39.38
C GLY A 87 -3.79 2.81 38.81
N THR A 88 -5.00 2.73 39.38
CA THR A 88 -6.07 1.86 38.90
C THR A 88 -6.58 2.31 37.53
N LEU A 89 -6.83 3.61 37.36
CA LEU A 89 -7.21 4.19 36.08
C LEU A 89 -6.13 3.96 35.01
N ALA A 90 -4.86 4.20 35.34
CA ALA A 90 -3.73 3.97 34.44
C ALA A 90 -3.65 2.50 33.98
N ARG A 91 -3.76 1.55 34.91
CA ARG A 91 -3.76 0.11 34.60
C ARG A 91 -4.95 -0.30 33.73
N ARG A 92 -6.15 0.24 34.00
CA ARG A 92 -7.35 0.01 33.15
C ARG A 92 -7.13 0.54 31.73
N LYS A 93 -6.62 1.78 31.59
CA LYS A 93 -6.30 2.38 30.28
C LYS A 93 -5.26 1.56 29.52
N TYR A 94 -4.20 1.11 30.20
CA TYR A 94 -3.15 0.29 29.60
C TYR A 94 -3.68 -1.07 29.11
N LYS A 95 -4.50 -1.77 29.91
CA LYS A 95 -5.14 -3.02 29.49
C LYS A 95 -5.99 -2.82 28.23
N ARG A 96 -6.81 -1.77 28.17
CA ARG A 96 -7.61 -1.41 26.98
C ARG A 96 -6.73 -1.13 25.76
N MET A 97 -5.64 -0.37 25.92
CA MET A 97 -4.71 -0.08 24.83
C MET A 97 -4.03 -1.34 24.29
N ARG A 98 -3.60 -2.27 25.17
CA ARG A 98 -3.03 -3.56 24.73
C ARG A 98 -4.05 -4.41 23.97
N ALA A 99 -5.29 -4.47 24.46
CA ALA A 99 -6.37 -5.18 23.77
C ALA A 99 -6.63 -4.57 22.37
N ALA A 100 -6.74 -3.25 22.28
CA ALA A 100 -6.91 -2.54 21.01
C ALA A 100 -5.78 -2.82 20.02
N ARG A 101 -4.51 -2.80 20.46
CA ARG A 101 -3.36 -3.16 19.61
C ARG A 101 -3.44 -4.60 19.11
N ARG A 102 -3.86 -5.55 19.96
CA ARG A 102 -4.03 -6.96 19.57
C ARG A 102 -5.13 -7.12 18.52
N ILE A 103 -6.28 -6.49 18.73
CA ILE A 103 -7.40 -6.49 17.77
C ILE A 103 -6.95 -5.91 16.43
N LEU A 104 -6.27 -4.75 16.45
CA LEU A 104 -5.75 -4.12 15.24
C LEU A 104 -4.77 -5.03 14.48
N GLY A 105 -3.89 -5.71 15.20
CA GLY A 105 -2.95 -6.68 14.61
C GLY A 105 -3.65 -7.89 13.96
N CYS A 106 -4.71 -8.42 14.59
CA CYS A 106 -5.54 -9.47 14.01
C CYS A 106 -6.30 -8.97 12.78
N TYR A 107 -6.91 -7.79 12.85
CA TYR A 107 -7.65 -7.19 11.74
C TYR A 107 -6.75 -6.92 10.53
N ARG A 108 -5.54 -6.39 10.73
CA ARG A 108 -4.55 -6.20 9.66
C ARG A 108 -4.24 -7.52 8.94
N ARG A 109 -3.94 -8.57 9.69
CA ARG A 109 -3.67 -9.91 9.13
C ARG A 109 -4.88 -10.47 8.37
N TYR A 110 -6.08 -10.32 8.92
CA TYR A 110 -7.31 -10.72 8.26
C TYR A 110 -7.52 -9.98 6.93
N LYS A 111 -7.35 -8.65 6.89
CA LYS A 111 -7.55 -7.86 5.65
C LYS A 111 -6.59 -8.28 4.55
N VAL A 112 -5.33 -8.58 4.88
CA VAL A 112 -4.35 -9.10 3.91
C VAL A 112 -4.78 -10.47 3.39
N LYS A 113 -5.09 -11.42 4.29
CA LYS A 113 -5.50 -12.78 3.90
C LYS A 113 -6.79 -12.80 3.09
N SER A 114 -7.79 -12.01 3.49
CA SER A 114 -9.07 -11.89 2.78
C SER A 114 -8.88 -11.32 1.36
N TYR A 115 -8.06 -10.26 1.22
CA TYR A 115 -7.72 -9.72 -0.09
C TYR A 115 -7.01 -10.76 -0.97
N LEU A 116 -6.01 -11.46 -0.45
CA LEU A 116 -5.28 -12.48 -1.20
C LEU A 116 -6.19 -13.65 -1.62
N ARG A 117 -7.06 -14.14 -0.72
CA ARG A 117 -8.05 -15.17 -1.07
C ARG A 117 -8.99 -14.70 -2.18
N ASN A 118 -9.41 -13.43 -2.16
CA ASN A 118 -10.25 -12.86 -3.21
C ASN A 118 -9.53 -12.84 -4.55
N VAL A 119 -8.25 -12.42 -4.57
CA VAL A 119 -7.40 -12.48 -5.77
C VAL A 119 -7.29 -13.92 -6.27
N ILE A 120 -6.89 -14.87 -5.43
CA ILE A 120 -6.73 -16.28 -5.80
C ILE A 120 -8.04 -16.84 -6.37
N HIS A 121 -9.17 -16.56 -5.72
CA HIS A 121 -10.47 -17.02 -6.17
C HIS A 121 -10.86 -16.45 -7.54
N ARG A 122 -10.71 -15.14 -7.75
CA ARG A 122 -11.01 -14.50 -9.05
C ARG A 122 -10.11 -14.98 -10.18
N PHE A 123 -8.86 -15.28 -9.85
CA PHE A 123 -7.87 -15.76 -10.82
C PHE A 123 -7.77 -17.30 -10.87
N SER A 124 -8.72 -17.99 -10.24
CA SER A 124 -8.83 -19.44 -10.34
C SER A 124 -9.15 -19.86 -11.76
N GLY A 125 -8.45 -20.86 -12.29
CA GLY A 125 -8.71 -21.41 -13.62
C GLY A 125 -8.33 -20.51 -14.81
N VAL A 126 -7.68 -19.35 -14.57
CA VAL A 126 -7.36 -18.38 -15.64
C VAL A 126 -6.47 -18.95 -16.73
N LYS A 127 -5.58 -19.87 -16.36
CA LYS A 127 -4.71 -20.57 -17.31
C LYS A 127 -5.49 -21.32 -18.39
N ASN A 128 -6.67 -21.83 -18.06
CA ASN A 128 -7.51 -22.61 -18.96
C ASN A 128 -8.58 -21.75 -19.66
N SER A 129 -8.69 -20.47 -19.30
CA SER A 129 -9.64 -19.55 -19.92
C SER A 129 -9.16 -19.10 -21.31
N ARG A 130 -10.09 -19.00 -22.27
CA ARG A 130 -9.78 -18.58 -23.66
C ARG A 130 -9.12 -17.20 -23.75
N ASP A 131 -9.48 -16.29 -22.85
CA ASP A 131 -8.99 -14.89 -22.85
C ASP A 131 -7.79 -14.65 -21.93
N PHE A 132 -7.26 -15.71 -21.29
CA PHE A 132 -6.23 -15.65 -20.25
C PHE A 132 -6.52 -14.58 -19.19
N GLY A 133 -7.79 -14.40 -18.82
CA GLY A 133 -8.20 -13.46 -17.78
C GLY A 133 -8.26 -11.99 -18.18
N LYS A 134 -8.33 -11.64 -19.48
CA LYS A 134 -8.47 -10.25 -19.96
C LYS A 134 -9.60 -9.47 -19.27
N GLN A 135 -10.74 -10.13 -19.07
CA GLN A 135 -11.97 -9.52 -18.54
C GLN A 135 -12.05 -9.53 -17.01
N ILE A 136 -11.07 -10.11 -16.33
CA ILE A 136 -11.11 -10.26 -14.87
C ILE A 136 -10.85 -8.92 -14.21
N LYS A 137 -11.84 -8.43 -13.47
CA LYS A 137 -11.71 -7.21 -12.69
C LYS A 137 -10.89 -7.48 -11.43
N TRP A 138 -9.77 -6.78 -11.29
CA TRP A 138 -8.95 -6.83 -10.08
C TRP A 138 -9.75 -6.32 -8.87
N PRO A 139 -9.68 -6.99 -7.70
CA PRO A 139 -10.32 -6.50 -6.49
C PRO A 139 -9.69 -5.17 -6.05
N LYS A 140 -10.45 -4.31 -5.35
CA LYS A 140 -9.90 -3.05 -4.83
C LYS A 140 -8.96 -3.35 -3.66
N PRO A 141 -7.67 -2.94 -3.71
CA PRO A 141 -6.74 -3.26 -2.65
C PRO A 141 -6.94 -2.32 -1.46
N PRO A 142 -6.77 -2.80 -0.21
CA PRO A 142 -6.52 -1.93 0.93
C PRO A 142 -5.36 -0.98 0.61
N LYS A 143 -5.38 0.27 1.13
CA LYS A 143 -4.36 1.30 0.82
C LYS A 143 -2.93 0.79 0.98
N VAL A 144 -2.65 0.04 2.04
CA VAL A 144 -1.34 -0.53 2.36
C VAL A 144 -0.86 -1.55 1.30
N LEU A 145 -1.78 -2.21 0.59
CA LEU A 145 -1.49 -3.25 -0.40
C LEU A 145 -1.50 -2.73 -1.85
N ARG A 146 -1.59 -1.42 -2.08
CA ARG A 146 -1.65 -0.86 -3.44
C ARG A 146 -0.41 -1.24 -4.27
N HIS A 147 0.79 -0.96 -3.75
CA HIS A 147 2.05 -1.30 -4.42
C HIS A 147 2.20 -2.82 -4.66
N PHE A 148 1.71 -3.62 -3.72
CA PHE A 148 1.69 -5.08 -3.86
C PHE A 148 0.77 -5.52 -5.01
N GLN A 149 -0.43 -4.93 -5.12
CA GLN A 149 -1.32 -5.21 -6.25
C GLN A 149 -0.71 -4.77 -7.59
N GLU A 150 -0.07 -3.61 -7.65
CA GLU A 150 0.60 -3.12 -8.87
C GLU A 150 1.73 -4.07 -9.30
N ALA A 151 2.48 -4.62 -8.36
CA ALA A 151 3.48 -5.65 -8.64
C ALA A 151 2.84 -6.94 -9.18
N LEU A 152 1.77 -7.43 -8.54
CA LEU A 152 1.03 -8.60 -9.04
C LEU A 152 0.44 -8.39 -10.43
N GLN A 153 -0.09 -7.19 -10.72
CA GLN A 153 -0.60 -6.83 -12.04
C GLN A 153 0.50 -6.87 -13.10
N ARG A 154 1.69 -6.35 -12.79
CA ARG A 154 2.85 -6.44 -13.70
C ARG A 154 3.25 -7.89 -13.96
N ILE A 155 3.30 -8.72 -12.93
CA ILE A 155 3.61 -10.16 -13.06
C ILE A 155 2.55 -10.85 -13.92
N PHE A 156 1.26 -10.61 -13.64
CA PHE A 156 0.15 -11.17 -14.41
C PHE A 156 0.20 -10.74 -15.88
N ASN A 157 0.43 -9.45 -16.15
CA ASN A 157 0.50 -8.94 -17.53
C ASN A 157 1.65 -9.56 -18.31
N ARG A 158 2.82 -9.76 -17.67
CA ARG A 158 3.95 -10.47 -18.28
C ARG A 158 3.62 -11.93 -18.58
N TRP A 159 3.07 -12.64 -17.60
CA TRP A 159 2.64 -14.03 -17.78
C TRP A 159 1.60 -14.15 -18.91
N ARG A 160 0.60 -13.27 -18.93
CA ARG A 160 -0.47 -13.26 -19.94
C ARG A 160 0.08 -12.95 -21.33
N ALA A 161 0.98 -11.97 -21.45
CA ALA A 161 1.67 -11.67 -22.71
C ALA A 161 2.45 -12.89 -23.21
N PHE A 162 3.16 -13.58 -22.32
CA PHE A 162 3.86 -14.82 -22.66
C PHE A 162 2.90 -15.92 -23.13
N GLN A 163 1.76 -16.14 -22.46
CA GLN A 163 0.77 -17.13 -22.91
C GLN A 163 0.23 -16.81 -24.32
N LEU A 164 -0.05 -15.55 -24.59
CA LEU A 164 -0.50 -15.09 -25.90
C LEU A 164 0.56 -15.35 -26.97
N ILE A 165 1.82 -14.95 -26.73
CA ILE A 165 2.92 -15.16 -27.68
C ILE A 165 3.18 -16.66 -27.90
N LYS A 166 3.11 -17.48 -26.84
CA LYS A 166 3.29 -18.93 -26.92
C LYS A 166 2.23 -19.61 -27.81
N SER A 167 1.01 -19.08 -27.84
CA SER A 167 -0.07 -19.62 -28.67
C SER A 167 0.05 -19.29 -30.17
N LEU A 168 0.92 -18.35 -30.53
CA LEU A 168 1.09 -17.92 -31.92
C LEU A 168 2.04 -18.84 -32.70
N PRO A 169 1.78 -19.06 -34.00
CA PRO A 169 2.71 -19.80 -34.85
C PRO A 169 4.04 -19.03 -35.02
N PRO A 170 5.19 -19.74 -35.14
CA PRO A 170 6.51 -19.09 -35.26
C PRO A 170 6.63 -18.09 -36.41
N SER A 171 5.89 -18.29 -37.50
CA SER A 171 5.83 -17.40 -38.66
C SER A 171 5.21 -16.03 -38.37
N GLU A 172 4.33 -15.94 -37.37
CA GLU A 172 3.63 -14.68 -37.01
C GLU A 172 4.37 -13.86 -35.95
N ILE A 173 5.25 -14.49 -35.16
CA ILE A 173 6.00 -13.80 -34.10
C ILE A 173 6.76 -12.57 -34.62
N PRO A 174 7.47 -12.61 -35.76
CA PRO A 174 8.13 -11.43 -36.32
C PRO A 174 7.14 -10.30 -36.66
N LYS A 175 5.95 -10.63 -37.16
CA LYS A 175 4.91 -9.64 -37.51
C LYS A 175 4.37 -8.96 -36.25
N VAL A 176 4.14 -9.72 -35.18
CA VAL A 176 3.69 -9.18 -33.89
C VAL A 176 4.77 -8.29 -33.27
N LYS A 177 6.04 -8.71 -33.31
CA LYS A 177 7.16 -7.87 -32.84
C LYS A 177 7.23 -6.53 -33.58
N ALA A 178 7.10 -6.56 -34.91
CA ALA A 178 7.05 -5.34 -35.72
C ALA A 178 5.86 -4.44 -35.36
N LYS A 179 4.66 -5.02 -35.16
CA LYS A 179 3.49 -4.27 -34.70
C LYS A 179 3.68 -3.65 -33.32
N VAL A 180 4.30 -4.37 -32.38
CA VAL A 180 4.59 -3.85 -31.03
C VAL A 180 5.59 -2.70 -31.09
N ALA A 181 6.68 -2.85 -31.85
CA ALA A 181 7.66 -1.78 -32.03
C ALA A 181 7.04 -0.54 -32.69
N ALA A 182 6.21 -0.72 -33.73
CA ALA A 182 5.49 0.37 -34.36
C ALA A 182 4.52 1.06 -33.38
N PHE A 183 3.79 0.28 -32.59
CA PHE A 183 2.89 0.82 -31.57
C PHE A 183 3.64 1.64 -30.52
N GLU A 184 4.80 1.17 -30.03
CA GLU A 184 5.61 1.91 -29.05
C GLU A 184 6.07 3.28 -29.59
N ASN A 185 6.45 3.36 -30.86
CA ASN A 185 6.94 4.61 -31.47
C ASN A 185 5.82 5.58 -31.87
N LEU A 186 4.63 5.08 -32.22
CA LEU A 186 3.58 5.90 -32.81
C LEU A 186 2.38 6.15 -31.88
N LYS A 187 2.26 5.41 -30.76
CA LYS A 187 1.19 5.59 -29.79
C LYS A 187 1.20 7.02 -29.26
N GLY A 188 0.08 7.73 -29.42
CA GLY A 188 -0.10 9.11 -28.98
C GLY A 188 0.22 10.15 -30.06
N HIS A 189 0.91 9.76 -31.13
CA HIS A 189 1.22 10.64 -32.26
C HIS A 189 0.22 10.51 -33.43
N ARG A 190 -0.53 9.41 -33.50
CA ARG A 190 -1.48 9.14 -34.58
C ARG A 190 -2.79 8.55 -34.03
N SER A 191 -3.92 9.01 -34.58
CA SER A 191 -5.26 8.57 -34.19
C SER A 191 -5.57 7.15 -34.67
N ASP A 192 -5.36 6.87 -35.96
CA ASP A 192 -5.48 5.52 -36.53
C ASP A 192 -4.11 4.90 -36.77
N MET A 193 -3.86 3.82 -36.03
CA MET A 193 -2.64 3.03 -36.05
C MET A 193 -2.70 1.83 -37.00
N GLY A 194 -3.84 1.58 -37.65
CA GLY A 194 -4.00 0.48 -38.60
C GLY A 194 -3.85 -0.91 -37.99
N LEU A 195 -4.09 -1.06 -36.67
CA LEU A 195 -3.84 -2.31 -35.92
C LEU A 195 -4.58 -3.53 -36.49
N GLN A 196 -5.75 -3.30 -37.11
CA GLN A 196 -6.59 -4.31 -37.73
C GLN A 196 -6.03 -4.87 -39.04
N ARG A 197 -5.08 -4.17 -39.68
CA ARG A 197 -4.49 -4.62 -40.95
C ARG A 197 -3.41 -5.66 -40.70
N CYS A 198 -3.31 -6.65 -41.59
CA CYS A 198 -2.23 -7.61 -41.57
C CYS A 198 -0.93 -6.95 -42.06
N TRP A 199 0.18 -7.20 -41.36
CA TRP A 199 1.49 -6.79 -41.85
C TRP A 199 2.03 -7.86 -42.80
N GLU A 200 2.09 -7.54 -44.09
CA GLU A 200 2.60 -8.46 -45.12
C GLU A 200 4.11 -8.24 -45.38
N GLY A 201 4.58 -7.00 -45.23
CA GLY A 201 5.98 -6.62 -45.51
C GLY A 201 6.17 -6.36 -47.00
N SER A 202 6.10 -7.41 -47.81
CA SER A 202 6.23 -7.34 -49.29
C SER A 202 4.86 -7.22 -49.96
N TYR A 203 4.28 -6.03 -50.00
CA TYR A 203 2.96 -5.81 -50.60
C TYR A 203 2.98 -5.87 -52.13
N ILE A 204 4.12 -5.57 -52.78
CA ILE A 204 4.26 -5.68 -54.25
C ILE A 204 4.29 -7.14 -54.72
N GLU A 205 4.86 -8.03 -53.92
CA GLU A 205 4.92 -9.48 -54.21
C GLU A 205 3.58 -10.17 -53.94
N SER A 206 2.72 -9.54 -53.12
CA SER A 206 1.42 -10.07 -52.74
C SER A 206 0.48 -10.08 -53.95
N LYS A 207 -0.03 -11.27 -54.30
CA LYS A 207 -0.96 -11.48 -55.44
C LYS A 207 -2.28 -10.70 -55.32
N LYS A 208 -2.57 -10.09 -54.17
CA LYS A 208 -3.81 -9.35 -53.90
C LYS A 208 -3.84 -7.94 -54.49
N GLU A 209 -2.69 -7.28 -54.66
CA GLU A 209 -2.64 -5.86 -55.07
C GLU A 209 -2.17 -5.66 -56.52
N SER A 210 -1.41 -6.59 -57.12
CA SER A 210 -0.89 -6.40 -58.50
C SER A 210 -0.47 -7.72 -59.17
N ALA A 211 -1.45 -8.44 -59.74
CA ALA A 211 -1.20 -9.72 -60.40
C ALA A 211 -0.34 -9.63 -61.68
N GLN A 212 -0.34 -8.48 -62.37
CA GLN A 212 0.33 -8.31 -63.68
C GLN A 212 1.80 -7.84 -63.57
N ASN A 213 2.19 -7.20 -62.47
CA ASN A 213 3.51 -6.56 -62.33
C ASN A 213 4.46 -7.27 -61.35
N SER A 214 3.96 -8.22 -60.56
CA SER A 214 4.75 -8.93 -59.55
C SER A 214 5.94 -9.70 -60.14
N GLY A 215 5.78 -10.29 -61.33
CA GLY A 215 6.86 -11.01 -62.03
C GLY A 215 8.07 -10.11 -62.34
N PHE A 216 7.83 -8.90 -62.87
CA PHE A 216 8.89 -7.93 -63.16
C PHE A 216 9.60 -7.45 -61.89
N PHE A 217 8.85 -7.28 -60.80
CA PHE A 217 9.44 -6.91 -59.51
C PHE A 217 10.36 -8.01 -58.97
N VAL A 218 9.92 -9.28 -58.99
CA VAL A 218 10.72 -10.42 -58.49
C VAL A 218 12.01 -10.57 -59.29
N SER A 219 11.94 -10.51 -60.63
CA SER A 219 13.17 -10.56 -61.46
C SER A 219 14.13 -9.42 -61.13
N ARG A 220 13.59 -8.21 -60.88
CA ARG A 220 14.40 -7.05 -60.53
C ARG A 220 14.97 -7.14 -59.11
N SER A 221 14.24 -7.70 -58.15
CA SER A 221 14.74 -7.91 -56.79
C SER A 221 15.88 -8.92 -56.76
N ASP A 222 15.81 -9.99 -57.57
CA ASP A 222 16.86 -11.02 -57.64
C ASP A 222 18.16 -10.49 -58.28
N GLU A 223 18.04 -9.61 -59.28
CA GLU A 223 19.19 -8.89 -59.84
C GLU A 223 19.85 -7.99 -58.78
N LEU A 224 19.05 -7.24 -58.02
CA LEU A 224 19.57 -6.39 -56.94
C LEU A 224 20.15 -7.21 -55.79
N GLN A 225 19.61 -8.39 -55.51
CA GLN A 225 20.14 -9.27 -54.48
C GLN A 225 21.54 -9.76 -54.86
N ARG A 226 21.74 -10.14 -56.13
CA ARG A 226 23.06 -10.53 -56.65
C ARG A 226 24.05 -9.37 -56.63
N LYS A 227 23.59 -8.16 -56.96
CA LYS A 227 24.43 -6.95 -57.03
C LYS A 227 24.84 -6.43 -55.65
N ASP A 228 23.85 -6.16 -54.79
CA ASP A 228 24.05 -5.45 -53.52
C ASP A 228 24.18 -6.42 -52.32
N LYS A 229 24.04 -7.72 -52.58
CA LYS A 229 24.27 -8.84 -51.63
C LYS A 229 23.49 -8.70 -50.33
N PHE A 230 22.28 -8.16 -50.40
CA PHE A 230 21.39 -8.05 -49.25
C PHE A 230 20.82 -9.43 -48.90
N MET A 231 20.62 -9.70 -47.62
CA MET A 231 20.18 -11.03 -47.15
C MET A 231 18.66 -11.15 -47.14
N LYS A 232 17.94 -10.04 -46.94
CA LYS A 232 16.50 -10.07 -46.74
C LYS A 232 15.80 -8.83 -47.29
N ALA A 233 14.73 -9.05 -48.04
CA ALA A 233 13.71 -8.04 -48.32
C ALA A 233 12.87 -7.79 -47.06
N LEU A 234 12.82 -6.55 -46.60
CA LEU A 234 12.10 -6.15 -45.39
C LEU A 234 10.71 -5.58 -45.69
N PHE A 235 10.59 -4.79 -46.76
CA PHE A 235 9.34 -4.13 -47.12
C PHE A 235 9.30 -3.73 -48.59
N SER A 236 8.14 -3.86 -49.22
CA SER A 236 7.89 -3.36 -50.58
C SER A 236 6.46 -2.84 -50.69
N CYS A 237 6.26 -1.65 -51.27
CA CYS A 237 4.91 -1.12 -51.54
C CYS A 237 4.90 -0.06 -52.66
N HIS A 238 3.73 0.16 -53.23
CA HIS A 238 3.45 1.31 -54.09
C HIS A 238 3.21 2.56 -53.26
N VAL A 239 3.75 3.69 -53.71
CA VAL A 239 3.63 5.00 -53.07
C VAL A 239 3.40 6.08 -54.12
N ARG A 240 2.65 7.12 -53.72
CA ARG A 240 2.55 8.34 -54.51
C ARG A 240 3.60 9.32 -54.04
N LYS A 241 4.58 9.62 -54.91
CA LYS A 241 5.61 10.61 -54.65
C LYS A 241 5.12 11.97 -55.10
N VAL A 242 5.16 12.95 -54.21
CA VAL A 242 4.95 14.36 -54.54
C VAL A 242 6.32 15.02 -54.73
N ASN A 243 6.54 15.70 -55.86
CA ASN A 243 7.77 16.45 -56.10
C ASN A 243 7.69 17.87 -55.51
N ARG A 244 8.82 18.61 -55.53
CA ARG A 244 8.87 20.02 -55.06
C ARG A 244 7.94 20.99 -55.82
N PHE A 245 7.36 20.55 -56.93
CA PHE A 245 6.43 21.28 -57.77
C PHE A 245 5.00 20.73 -57.66
N ASN A 246 4.69 19.99 -56.58
CA ASN A 246 3.39 19.37 -56.30
C ASN A 246 2.87 18.38 -57.37
N LYS A 247 3.73 17.92 -58.28
CA LYS A 247 3.40 16.85 -59.23
C LYS A 247 3.43 15.51 -58.52
N VAL A 248 2.34 14.76 -58.65
CA VAL A 248 2.19 13.42 -58.10
C VAL A 248 2.62 12.39 -59.14
N GLU A 249 3.50 11.47 -58.75
CA GLU A 249 3.98 10.38 -59.59
C GLU A 249 3.91 9.05 -58.83
N ASP A 250 3.50 7.98 -59.51
CA ASP A 250 3.50 6.64 -58.92
C ASP A 250 4.92 6.06 -58.86
N ARG A 251 5.31 5.57 -57.69
CA ARG A 251 6.65 5.04 -57.42
C ARG A 251 6.52 3.80 -56.55
N ALA A 252 7.54 2.96 -56.55
CA ALA A 252 7.65 1.86 -55.61
C ALA A 252 8.79 2.10 -54.63
N ILE A 253 8.56 1.76 -53.37
CA ILE A 253 9.60 1.70 -52.34
C ILE A 253 9.94 0.22 -52.12
N PHE A 254 11.22 -0.08 -52.11
CA PHE A 254 11.74 -1.40 -51.75
C PHE A 254 12.84 -1.24 -50.69
N ILE A 255 12.70 -1.93 -49.57
CA ILE A 255 13.59 -1.83 -48.42
C ILE A 255 14.17 -3.21 -48.15
N THR A 256 15.50 -3.28 -48.08
CA THR A 256 16.25 -4.49 -47.71
C THR A 256 16.99 -4.25 -46.41
N ASP A 257 17.69 -5.26 -45.88
CA ASP A 257 18.58 -5.12 -44.72
C ASP A 257 19.79 -4.22 -44.96
N ARG A 258 20.03 -3.77 -46.21
CA ARG A 258 21.18 -2.92 -46.57
C ARG A 258 20.82 -1.60 -47.23
N HIS A 259 19.76 -1.56 -48.04
CA HIS A 259 19.46 -0.44 -48.90
C HIS A 259 17.96 -0.11 -48.93
N LEU A 260 17.68 1.17 -49.14
CA LEU A 260 16.39 1.72 -49.52
C LEU A 260 16.43 2.07 -51.01
N TYR A 261 15.55 1.44 -51.79
CA TYR A 261 15.41 1.68 -53.22
C TYR A 261 14.13 2.43 -53.53
N LYS A 262 14.24 3.39 -54.45
CA LYS A 262 13.11 4.04 -55.11
C LYS A 262 13.05 3.55 -56.56
N MET A 263 11.93 2.97 -56.94
CA MET A 263 11.73 2.32 -58.23
C MET A 263 10.58 2.97 -59.02
N ASP A 264 10.60 2.78 -60.34
CA ASP A 264 9.55 3.23 -61.26
C ASP A 264 8.70 2.03 -61.74
N PRO A 265 7.47 1.84 -61.23
CA PRO A 265 6.59 0.74 -61.62
C PRO A 265 6.31 0.70 -63.14
N GLY A 266 6.15 1.88 -63.77
CA GLY A 266 5.87 1.99 -65.20
C GLY A 266 7.03 1.58 -66.11
N LYS A 267 8.23 1.43 -65.54
CA LYS A 267 9.45 0.98 -66.24
C LYS A 267 9.97 -0.33 -65.63
N GLN A 268 9.09 -1.29 -65.41
CA GLN A 268 9.42 -2.62 -64.88
C GLN A 268 10.29 -2.54 -63.60
N TYR A 269 9.92 -1.65 -62.68
CA TYR A 269 10.62 -1.41 -61.41
C TYR A 269 12.09 -1.00 -61.56
N LYS A 270 12.46 -0.30 -62.64
CA LYS A 270 13.80 0.27 -62.80
C LYS A 270 14.16 1.13 -61.58
N VAL A 271 15.33 0.85 -60.99
CA VAL A 271 15.85 1.60 -59.83
C VAL A 271 16.21 3.01 -60.27
N MET A 272 15.59 4.00 -59.62
CA MET A 272 15.88 5.41 -59.82
C MET A 272 16.90 5.93 -58.80
N THR A 273 16.83 5.43 -57.57
CA THR A 273 17.72 5.85 -56.48
C THR A 273 17.92 4.68 -55.54
N SER A 274 19.18 4.47 -55.13
CA SER A 274 19.56 3.52 -54.06
C SER A 274 20.23 4.32 -52.95
N THR A 275 19.79 4.12 -51.71
CA THR A 275 20.35 4.77 -50.53
C THR A 275 20.70 3.70 -49.51
N PRO A 276 21.97 3.52 -49.14
CA PRO A 276 22.35 2.60 -48.07
C PRO A 276 21.67 2.98 -46.75
N LEU A 277 21.19 2.00 -45.99
CA LEU A 277 20.43 2.26 -44.76
C LEU A 277 21.21 3.04 -43.70
N TYR A 278 22.53 2.86 -43.63
CA TYR A 278 23.38 3.62 -42.70
C TYR A 278 23.44 5.12 -43.02
N ASN A 279 23.10 5.52 -44.26
CA ASN A 279 23.00 6.92 -44.68
C ASN A 279 21.61 7.52 -44.47
N VAL A 280 20.64 6.74 -43.98
CA VAL A 280 19.29 7.22 -43.68
C VAL A 280 19.28 7.77 -42.26
N SER A 281 19.66 9.04 -42.10
CA SER A 281 19.42 9.80 -40.86
C SER A 281 17.94 10.14 -40.73
N ASN A 282 17.44 10.21 -39.47
CA ASN A 282 16.04 10.47 -39.11
C ASN A 282 15.44 11.57 -40.00
N ARG A 283 14.58 11.17 -40.94
CA ARG A 283 13.70 12.11 -41.62
C ARG A 283 12.53 12.33 -40.69
N ASP A 284 12.41 13.54 -40.16
CA ASP A 284 11.25 13.98 -39.42
C ASP A 284 10.00 13.62 -40.21
N ALA A 285 9.09 12.87 -39.56
CA ALA A 285 7.72 12.75 -40.03
C ALA A 285 7.06 14.12 -39.79
N GLY A 286 7.39 15.07 -40.67
CA GLY A 286 6.84 16.42 -40.67
C GLY A 286 5.32 16.39 -40.86
N HIS A 287 4.69 17.27 -40.09
CA HIS A 287 3.26 17.59 -40.05
C HIS A 287 2.53 17.59 -41.40
#